data_AF-G7M7R4-F1
#
_entry.id   AF-G7M7R4-F1
#
_cell.length_a   1.000
_cell.length_b   1.000
_cell.length_c   1.000
_cell.angle_alpha   90.00
_cell.angle_beta   90.00
_cell.angle_gamma   90.00
#
_symmetry.space_group_name_H-M   'P 1'
#
loop_
_entity.id
_entity.type
_entity.pdbx_description
1 polymer ?
#
loop_
_entity_poly.entity_id
_entity_poly.type
_entity_poly.pdbx_seq_one_letter_code
_entity_poly.pdbx_strand_id
1 'polypeptide(L)'
;MRITAGMQARLYMEMLRISNAQKVKRSAAYKSSDTITLSGAAKKMSQVSKNNGPSSNRRIDESIGLKSYINKAKEKNAETIKSAGDKITSRNSYVSETDVCYEALNDKYNKLLEVAKSHSNPEAYIQDKYCNENSLYYVSDLTDEEREAAYDNEINMLKYGKINGCNMRDSLFRGITFPNANEEDEDQKTFNRQVVNSEMDNLFKENGIEVPEGTKLSFSIDPYSYNLTVNCTEEKGVKEKMEELLNSGDNSRELYNHILSSSRYGIAKSTQFTQDGFRKYDLYHEALDVTGIDIRSLTEKDGSYYTDDGKNITDIFNSKLEEMAKSGKPYVPKQYTGVCEETFASMIQEMSYKGWNNIPDMTLSINYSDNKLQDVCQNTNYSESYNKDTIYKYGKNSFNTLPYL
;
A
#
# COMPACT_ATOMS: atom_id res chain seq x y z
N MET A 1 -10.08 11.25 -8.03
CA MET A 1 -9.16 12.40 -7.95
C MET A 1 -8.02 12.14 -8.92
N ARG A 2 -7.82 12.97 -9.95
CA ARG A 2 -6.75 12.74 -10.96
C ARG A 2 -5.40 13.10 -10.34
N ILE A 3 -4.52 12.11 -10.29
CA ILE A 3 -3.12 12.22 -9.90
C ILE A 3 -2.42 13.10 -10.95
N THR A 4 -1.55 14.02 -10.53
CA THR A 4 -0.66 14.81 -11.42
C THR A 4 0.29 13.84 -12.13
N ALA A 5 0.57 14.00 -13.42
CA ALA A 5 1.40 13.04 -14.15
C ALA A 5 2.83 12.89 -13.58
N GLY A 6 3.42 13.95 -13.01
CA GLY A 6 4.72 13.89 -12.35
C GLY A 6 4.70 13.13 -11.03
N MET A 7 3.64 13.29 -10.22
CA MET A 7 3.44 12.48 -9.02
C MET A 7 2.89 11.08 -9.32
N GLN A 8 2.15 10.90 -10.40
CA GLN A 8 1.73 9.61 -10.93
C GLN A 8 2.92 8.87 -11.48
N ALA A 9 3.92 9.56 -12.04
CA ALA A 9 5.19 8.98 -12.46
C ALA A 9 6.14 8.74 -11.29
N ARG A 10 6.20 9.60 -10.26
CA ARG A 10 6.94 9.32 -9.01
C ARG A 10 6.30 8.18 -8.22
N LEU A 11 4.98 8.16 -8.08
CA LEU A 11 4.22 7.02 -7.54
C LEU A 11 4.31 5.82 -8.46
N TYR A 12 4.36 5.95 -9.78
CA TYR A 12 4.53 4.82 -10.70
C TYR A 12 5.96 4.30 -10.71
N MET A 13 6.98 5.14 -10.49
CA MET A 13 8.39 4.76 -10.40
C MET A 13 8.73 4.23 -9.00
N GLU A 14 8.13 4.75 -7.94
CA GLU A 14 8.08 4.11 -6.62
C GLU A 14 7.30 2.81 -6.69
N MET A 15 6.09 2.80 -7.26
CA MET A 15 5.30 1.59 -7.48
C MET A 15 6.03 0.65 -8.42
N LEU A 16 6.92 1.06 -9.33
CA LEU A 16 7.74 0.17 -10.18
C LEU A 16 9.00 -0.32 -9.45
N ARG A 17 9.62 0.49 -8.58
CA ARG A 17 10.67 0.05 -7.65
C ARG A 17 10.14 -0.99 -6.67
N ILE A 18 8.93 -0.74 -6.14
CA ILE A 18 8.18 -1.61 -5.24
C ILE A 18 7.56 -2.77 -6.04
N SER A 19 7.09 -2.59 -7.28
CA SER A 19 6.46 -3.64 -8.14
C SER A 19 7.47 -4.58 -8.76
N ASN A 20 8.70 -4.11 -8.99
CA ASN A 20 9.82 -5.02 -9.27
C ASN A 20 10.16 -5.88 -8.04
N ALA A 21 9.68 -5.51 -6.85
CA ALA A 21 9.61 -6.38 -5.66
C ALA A 21 8.22 -7.02 -5.42
N GLN A 22 7.13 -6.51 -6.02
CA GLN A 22 5.73 -6.93 -5.82
C GLN A 22 4.93 -6.88 -7.15
N LYS A 23 4.93 -7.97 -7.91
CA LYS A 23 4.25 -8.04 -9.21
C LYS A 23 2.72 -7.93 -9.08
N VAL A 24 2.18 -6.86 -9.66
CA VAL A 24 0.90 -6.69 -10.40
C VAL A 24 -0.40 -7.20 -9.73
N LYS A 25 -1.31 -6.29 -9.37
CA LYS A 25 -2.75 -6.57 -9.18
C LYS A 25 -3.65 -5.47 -9.74
N ARG A 26 -4.70 -5.86 -10.47
CA ARG A 26 -6.13 -5.48 -10.25
C ARG A 26 -7.05 -6.14 -11.28
N SER A 27 -8.06 -6.86 -10.81
CA SER A 27 -9.40 -6.86 -11.43
C SER A 27 -10.49 -7.24 -10.40
N ALA A 28 -11.69 -6.73 -10.69
CA ALA A 28 -13.02 -6.96 -10.09
C ALA A 28 -13.39 -6.30 -8.74
N ALA A 29 -14.28 -5.30 -8.85
CA ALA A 29 -15.09 -4.76 -7.76
C ALA A 29 -16.09 -5.80 -7.25
N TYR A 30 -16.28 -5.87 -5.93
CA TYR A 30 -17.35 -6.63 -5.30
C TYR A 30 -18.21 -5.70 -4.45
N LYS A 31 -19.54 -5.75 -4.64
CA LYS A 31 -20.50 -5.00 -3.82
C LYS A 31 -20.69 -5.69 -2.48
N SER A 32 -20.77 -4.90 -1.42
CA SER A 32 -21.02 -5.39 -0.06
C SER A 32 -22.41 -6.04 0.06
N SER A 33 -22.46 -7.18 0.76
CA SER A 33 -23.68 -7.67 1.37
C SER A 33 -23.39 -8.00 2.84
N ASP A 34 -23.89 -7.14 3.73
CA ASP A 34 -23.93 -7.41 5.17
C ASP A 34 -25.00 -8.46 5.43
N THR A 35 -24.62 -9.73 5.48
CA THR A 35 -25.18 -10.82 6.32
C THR A 35 -24.60 -12.16 5.90
N ILE A 36 -24.03 -12.91 6.86
CA ILE A 36 -23.56 -14.29 6.64
C ILE A 36 -24.78 -15.18 6.47
N THR A 37 -25.07 -15.53 5.22
CA THR A 37 -25.91 -16.67 4.89
C THR A 37 -25.08 -17.58 3.99
N LEU A 38 -24.89 -18.85 4.37
CA LEU A 38 -24.41 -19.88 3.44
C LEU A 38 -25.31 -19.82 2.20
N SER A 39 -24.75 -19.43 1.06
CA SER A 39 -25.51 -19.34 -0.19
C SER A 39 -26.15 -20.69 -0.48
N GLY A 40 -27.33 -20.69 -1.10
CA GLY A 40 -28.02 -21.94 -1.49
C GLY A 40 -27.12 -22.85 -2.36
N ALA A 41 -26.18 -22.25 -3.10
CA ALA A 41 -25.16 -22.95 -3.88
C ALA A 41 -24.16 -23.71 -2.98
N ALA A 42 -23.62 -23.07 -1.94
CA ALA A 42 -22.68 -23.70 -1.00
C ALA A 42 -23.31 -24.91 -0.27
N LYS A 43 -24.60 -24.83 0.08
CA LYS A 43 -25.35 -25.96 0.67
C LYS A 43 -25.53 -27.13 -0.31
N LYS A 44 -25.82 -26.85 -1.58
CA LYS A 44 -25.97 -27.88 -2.62
C LYS A 44 -24.62 -28.56 -2.94
N MET A 45 -23.52 -27.81 -3.00
CA MET A 45 -22.18 -28.39 -3.25
C MET A 45 -21.70 -29.31 -2.12
N SER A 46 -22.00 -28.96 -0.86
CA SER A 46 -21.73 -29.84 0.28
C SER A 46 -22.44 -31.19 0.14
N GLN A 47 -23.66 -31.21 -0.41
CA GLN A 47 -24.42 -32.44 -0.65
C GLN A 47 -23.89 -33.27 -1.83
N VAL A 48 -23.49 -32.65 -2.95
CA VAL A 48 -22.91 -33.36 -4.10
C VAL A 48 -21.59 -34.06 -3.71
N SER A 49 -20.77 -33.41 -2.88
CA SER A 49 -19.48 -33.98 -2.45
C SER A 49 -19.57 -35.21 -1.54
N LYS A 50 -20.72 -35.43 -0.88
CA LYS A 50 -20.95 -36.63 -0.06
C LYS A 50 -21.10 -37.90 -0.91
N ASN A 51 -21.43 -37.77 -2.19
CA ASN A 51 -21.80 -38.90 -3.04
C ASN A 51 -20.65 -39.43 -3.92
N ASN A 52 -19.60 -38.63 -4.18
CA ASN A 52 -18.55 -38.97 -5.19
C ASN A 52 -17.10 -38.99 -4.65
N GLY A 53 -16.88 -38.84 -3.34
CA GLY A 53 -15.54 -38.68 -2.75
C GLY A 53 -14.89 -37.31 -3.09
N PRO A 54 -13.84 -36.88 -2.37
CA PRO A 54 -13.22 -35.58 -2.61
C PRO A 54 -12.40 -35.59 -3.91
N SER A 55 -12.54 -34.55 -4.72
CA SER A 55 -11.72 -34.33 -5.92
C SER A 55 -10.24 -34.11 -5.57
N SER A 56 -9.35 -34.23 -6.56
CA SER A 56 -7.92 -33.93 -6.38
C SER A 56 -7.69 -32.49 -5.91
N ASN A 57 -8.49 -31.54 -6.40
CA ASN A 57 -8.47 -30.15 -5.95
C ASN A 57 -8.82 -30.02 -4.48
N ARG A 58 -9.92 -30.63 -4.05
CA ARG A 58 -10.36 -30.56 -2.65
C ARG A 58 -9.34 -31.19 -1.69
N ARG A 59 -8.75 -32.33 -2.05
CA ARG A 59 -7.69 -32.95 -1.23
C ARG A 59 -6.47 -32.03 -1.10
N ILE A 60 -6.10 -31.33 -2.18
CA ILE A 60 -5.00 -30.39 -2.14
C ILE A 60 -5.39 -29.15 -1.34
N ASP A 61 -6.60 -28.61 -1.47
CA ASP A 61 -7.11 -27.51 -0.63
C ASP A 61 -7.00 -27.84 0.86
N GLU A 62 -7.45 -29.03 1.25
CA GLU A 62 -7.36 -29.53 2.64
C GLU A 62 -5.90 -29.71 3.12
N SER A 63 -4.94 -29.87 2.19
CA SER A 63 -3.50 -29.94 2.50
C SER A 63 -2.85 -28.56 2.71
N ILE A 64 -3.51 -27.47 2.29
CA ILE A 64 -2.99 -26.11 2.45
C ILE A 64 -3.41 -25.58 3.81
N GLY A 65 -2.47 -25.58 4.75
CA GLY A 65 -2.66 -25.03 6.08
C GLY A 65 -2.68 -23.50 6.08
N LEU A 66 -3.76 -22.87 5.59
CA LEU A 66 -3.86 -21.40 5.47
C LEU A 66 -3.52 -20.66 6.78
N LYS A 67 -3.95 -21.20 7.93
CA LYS A 67 -3.60 -20.70 9.27
C LYS A 67 -2.10 -20.53 9.50
N SER A 68 -1.27 -21.41 8.93
CA SER A 68 0.18 -21.31 9.06
C SER A 68 0.75 -20.11 8.32
N TYR A 69 0.27 -19.84 7.10
CA TYR A 69 0.70 -18.67 6.32
C TYR A 69 0.32 -17.37 7.01
N ILE A 70 -0.86 -17.35 7.63
CA ILE A 70 -1.38 -16.22 8.40
C ILE A 70 -0.51 -15.93 9.62
N ASN A 71 -0.23 -16.96 10.41
CA ASN A 71 0.60 -16.81 11.61
C ASN A 71 2.01 -16.35 11.23
N LYS A 72 2.59 -16.89 10.16
CA LYS A 72 3.89 -16.47 9.63
C LYS A 72 3.90 -14.98 9.24
N ALA A 73 2.84 -14.48 8.59
CA ALA A 73 2.72 -13.06 8.26
C ALA A 73 2.62 -12.18 9.53
N LYS A 74 1.79 -12.59 10.51
CA LYS A 74 1.70 -11.90 11.80
C LYS A 74 3.04 -11.84 12.54
N GLU A 75 3.74 -12.97 12.61
CA GLU A 75 5.05 -13.08 13.24
C GLU A 75 6.07 -12.17 12.56
N LYS A 76 6.12 -12.18 11.22
CA LYS A 76 7.02 -11.32 10.46
C LYS A 76 6.73 -9.82 10.68
N ASN A 77 5.46 -9.42 10.66
CA ASN A 77 5.09 -8.02 10.93
C ASN A 77 5.43 -7.63 12.38
N ALA A 78 5.17 -8.51 13.36
CA ALA A 78 5.52 -8.27 14.76
C ALA A 78 7.05 -8.17 14.97
N GLU A 79 7.83 -9.01 14.27
CA GLU A 79 9.29 -8.94 14.27
C GLU A 79 9.77 -7.61 13.71
N THR A 80 9.23 -7.13 12.58
CA THR A 80 9.58 -5.82 12.01
C THR A 80 9.38 -4.67 13.00
N ILE A 81 8.27 -4.67 13.75
CA ILE A 81 8.02 -3.64 14.78
C ILE A 81 9.04 -3.76 15.91
N LYS A 82 9.30 -4.99 16.39
CA LYS A 82 10.24 -5.23 17.49
C LYS A 82 11.68 -4.90 17.12
N SER A 83 12.06 -5.09 15.85
CA SER A 83 13.40 -4.82 15.33
C SER A 83 13.52 -3.45 14.66
N ALA A 84 12.58 -2.53 14.91
CA ALA A 84 12.64 -1.16 14.42
C ALA A 84 13.98 -0.51 14.80
N GLY A 85 14.56 0.26 13.89
CA GLY A 85 15.83 0.96 14.11
C GLY A 85 15.67 2.25 14.91
N ASP A 86 16.65 3.14 14.78
CA ASP A 86 16.71 4.49 15.37
C ASP A 86 16.50 5.59 14.33
N LYS A 87 16.09 5.24 13.11
CA LYS A 87 15.80 6.18 12.02
C LYS A 87 14.35 6.06 11.62
N ILE A 88 13.68 7.20 11.48
CA ILE A 88 12.27 7.22 11.09
C ILE A 88 12.14 6.78 9.64
N THR A 89 11.26 5.83 9.36
CA THR A 89 10.93 5.37 8.01
C THR A 89 9.44 5.47 7.75
N SER A 90 9.05 6.26 6.75
CA SER A 90 7.63 6.54 6.47
C SER A 90 6.83 5.34 5.96
N ARG A 91 7.52 4.36 5.34
CA ARG A 91 6.91 3.18 4.73
C ARG A 91 7.69 1.94 5.06
N ASN A 92 7.00 0.97 5.66
CA ASN A 92 7.59 -0.28 6.11
C ASN A 92 7.01 -1.47 5.35
N SER A 93 7.84 -2.50 5.19
CA SER A 93 7.44 -3.75 4.54
C SER A 93 6.42 -4.48 5.42
N TYR A 94 5.15 -4.44 5.01
CA TYR A 94 4.05 -5.17 5.62
C TYR A 94 3.73 -6.39 4.77
N VAL A 95 3.51 -7.52 5.43
CA VAL A 95 2.93 -8.71 4.78
C VAL A 95 1.43 -8.64 4.93
N SER A 96 0.73 -8.44 3.82
CA SER A 96 -0.73 -8.30 3.82
C SER A 96 -1.47 -9.63 3.63
N GLU A 97 -2.79 -9.59 3.82
CA GLU A 97 -3.70 -10.69 3.51
C GLU A 97 -3.58 -11.13 2.05
N THR A 98 -3.41 -10.15 1.16
CA THR A 98 -3.17 -10.36 -0.26
C THR A 98 -1.91 -11.18 -0.51
N ASP A 99 -0.83 -10.91 0.23
CA ASP A 99 0.44 -11.64 0.13
C ASP A 99 0.30 -13.07 0.66
N VAL A 100 -0.38 -13.24 1.80
CA VAL A 100 -0.70 -14.55 2.39
C VAL A 100 -1.47 -15.42 1.41
N CYS A 101 -2.51 -14.86 0.78
CA CYS A 101 -3.32 -15.58 -0.19
C CYS A 101 -2.51 -15.96 -1.44
N TYR A 102 -1.66 -15.05 -1.91
CA TYR A 102 -0.78 -15.32 -3.04
C TYR A 102 0.20 -16.45 -2.73
N GLU A 103 0.84 -16.46 -1.56
CA GLU A 103 1.75 -17.54 -1.13
C GLU A 103 1.02 -18.89 -1.04
N ALA A 104 -0.17 -18.92 -0.42
CA ALA A 104 -0.98 -20.13 -0.26
C ALA A 104 -1.47 -20.69 -1.61
N LEU A 105 -1.89 -19.84 -2.55
CA LEU A 105 -2.26 -20.28 -3.90
C LEU A 105 -1.06 -20.80 -4.68
N ASN A 106 0.12 -20.17 -4.56
CA ASN A 106 1.31 -20.70 -5.23
C ASN A 106 1.66 -22.11 -4.71
N ASP A 107 1.57 -22.37 -3.41
CA ASP A 107 1.77 -23.72 -2.85
C ASP A 107 0.72 -24.72 -3.41
N LYS A 108 -0.56 -24.35 -3.38
CA LYS A 108 -1.65 -25.16 -3.98
C LYS A 108 -1.34 -25.53 -5.43
N TYR A 109 -1.07 -24.53 -6.27
CA TYR A 109 -0.92 -24.75 -7.71
C TYR A 109 0.42 -25.39 -8.08
N ASN A 110 1.46 -25.24 -7.27
CA ASN A 110 2.68 -26.05 -7.40
C ASN A 110 2.37 -27.54 -7.16
N LYS A 111 1.60 -27.88 -6.12
CA LYS A 111 1.18 -29.28 -5.87
C LYS A 111 0.32 -29.84 -6.99
N LEU A 112 -0.61 -29.04 -7.54
CA LEU A 112 -1.44 -29.44 -8.68
C LEU A 112 -0.61 -29.59 -9.96
N LEU A 113 0.38 -28.74 -10.18
CA LEU A 113 1.29 -28.82 -11.33
C LEU A 113 2.06 -30.15 -11.35
N GLU A 114 2.50 -30.65 -10.20
CA GLU A 114 3.18 -31.95 -10.12
C GLU A 114 2.27 -33.12 -10.53
N VAL A 115 0.97 -33.05 -10.20
CA VAL A 115 -0.02 -34.01 -10.71
C VAL A 115 -0.18 -33.87 -12.22
N ALA A 116 -0.33 -32.65 -12.73
CA ALA A 116 -0.50 -32.40 -14.16
C ALA A 116 0.69 -32.92 -15.00
N LYS A 117 1.92 -32.70 -14.52
CA LYS A 117 3.16 -33.19 -15.14
C LYS A 117 3.29 -34.72 -15.17
N SER A 118 2.54 -35.45 -14.33
CA SER A 118 2.51 -36.91 -14.37
C SER A 118 1.73 -37.46 -15.56
N HIS A 119 0.97 -36.63 -16.26
CA HIS A 119 0.24 -36.98 -17.47
C HIS A 119 1.05 -36.68 -18.73
N SER A 120 0.82 -37.46 -19.79
CA SER A 120 1.54 -37.35 -21.06
C SER A 120 1.36 -35.99 -21.75
N ASN A 121 0.22 -35.34 -21.55
CA ASN A 121 -0.04 -33.98 -22.00
C ASN A 121 -0.65 -33.15 -20.85
N PRO A 122 0.16 -32.42 -20.07
CA PRO A 122 -0.30 -31.65 -18.91
C PRO A 122 -1.33 -30.57 -19.26
N GLU A 123 -1.19 -29.89 -20.41
CA GLU A 123 -2.13 -28.84 -20.84
C GLU A 123 -3.50 -29.43 -21.18
N ALA A 124 -3.54 -30.52 -21.95
CA ALA A 124 -4.79 -31.22 -22.26
C ALA A 124 -5.43 -31.81 -21.00
N TYR A 125 -4.64 -32.33 -20.06
CA TYR A 125 -5.14 -32.81 -18.77
C TYR A 125 -5.82 -31.67 -17.98
N ILE A 126 -5.20 -30.50 -17.87
CA ILE A 126 -5.78 -29.34 -17.18
C ILE A 126 -7.08 -28.90 -17.89
N GLN A 127 -7.09 -28.87 -19.23
CA GLN A 127 -8.29 -28.54 -20.00
C GLN A 127 -9.42 -29.54 -19.74
N ASP A 128 -9.15 -30.83 -19.77
CA ASP A 128 -10.15 -31.86 -19.50
C ASP A 128 -10.68 -31.79 -18.06
N LYS A 129 -9.79 -31.57 -17.11
CA LYS A 129 -10.09 -31.45 -15.68
C LYS A 129 -11.08 -30.34 -15.36
N TYR A 130 -11.00 -29.20 -16.05
CA TYR A 130 -11.84 -28.05 -15.75
C TYR A 130 -12.97 -27.82 -16.76
N CYS A 131 -12.79 -28.16 -18.04
CA CYS A 131 -13.69 -27.75 -19.13
C CYS A 131 -14.47 -28.90 -19.78
N ASN A 132 -14.14 -30.17 -19.49
CA ASN A 132 -14.77 -31.32 -20.13
C ASN A 132 -15.56 -32.17 -19.13
N GLU A 133 -16.88 -31.96 -19.03
CA GLU A 133 -17.77 -32.69 -18.11
C GLU A 133 -17.77 -34.21 -18.32
N ASN A 134 -17.39 -34.68 -19.52
CA ASN A 134 -17.33 -36.11 -19.83
C ASN A 134 -15.96 -36.75 -19.47
N SER A 135 -15.00 -35.94 -19.01
CA SER A 135 -13.68 -36.43 -18.62
C SER A 135 -13.72 -37.16 -17.28
N LEU A 136 -12.97 -38.26 -17.16
CA LEU A 136 -12.74 -38.94 -15.87
C LEU A 136 -11.99 -38.05 -14.86
N TYR A 137 -11.34 -36.98 -15.33
CA TYR A 137 -10.60 -36.03 -14.50
C TYR A 137 -11.45 -34.81 -14.10
N TYR A 138 -12.68 -34.71 -14.59
CA TYR A 138 -13.51 -33.53 -14.41
C TYR A 138 -13.79 -33.25 -12.93
N VAL A 139 -13.43 -32.05 -12.48
CA VAL A 139 -13.67 -31.59 -11.11
C VAL A 139 -15.08 -31.03 -11.03
N SER A 140 -16.04 -31.89 -10.63
CA SER A 140 -17.46 -31.55 -10.54
C SER A 140 -17.84 -30.75 -9.29
N ASP A 141 -16.96 -30.61 -8.31
CA ASP A 141 -17.22 -29.96 -7.03
C ASP A 141 -16.76 -28.49 -6.97
N LEU A 142 -16.76 -27.77 -8.09
CA LEU A 142 -16.46 -26.33 -8.19
C LEU A 142 -17.67 -25.55 -8.74
N THR A 143 -17.88 -24.33 -8.25
CA THR A 143 -18.73 -23.35 -8.97
C THR A 143 -18.05 -22.90 -10.26
N ASP A 144 -18.80 -22.21 -11.13
CA ASP A 144 -18.25 -21.66 -12.37
C ASP A 144 -17.10 -20.67 -12.10
N GLU A 145 -17.23 -19.81 -11.09
CA GLU A 145 -16.18 -18.85 -10.73
C GLU A 145 -14.94 -19.53 -10.13
N GLU A 146 -15.14 -20.55 -9.28
CA GLU A 146 -14.03 -21.34 -8.72
C GLU A 146 -13.29 -22.12 -9.81
N ARG A 147 -14.04 -22.61 -10.81
CA ARG A 147 -13.52 -23.33 -11.97
C ARG A 147 -12.69 -22.43 -12.87
N GLU A 148 -13.19 -21.24 -13.20
CA GLU A 148 -12.45 -20.23 -13.95
C GLU A 148 -11.16 -19.86 -13.22
N ALA A 149 -11.25 -19.54 -11.92
CA ALA A 149 -10.09 -19.22 -11.10
C ALA A 149 -9.06 -20.37 -11.08
N ALA A 150 -9.53 -21.61 -10.94
CA ALA A 150 -8.65 -22.76 -10.85
C ALA A 150 -7.98 -23.12 -12.18
N TYR A 151 -8.72 -23.05 -13.29
CA TYR A 151 -8.17 -23.24 -14.62
C TYR A 151 -7.09 -22.19 -14.91
N ASP A 152 -7.40 -20.91 -14.70
CA ASP A 152 -6.46 -19.80 -14.94
C ASP A 152 -5.20 -19.93 -14.10
N ASN A 153 -5.33 -20.24 -12.80
CA ASN A 153 -4.18 -20.37 -11.93
C ASN A 153 -3.30 -21.58 -12.31
N GLU A 154 -3.89 -22.74 -12.58
CA GLU A 154 -3.13 -23.97 -12.92
C GLU A 154 -2.47 -23.86 -14.29
N ILE A 155 -3.15 -23.28 -15.30
CA ILE A 155 -2.56 -23.09 -16.62
C ILE A 155 -1.46 -22.03 -16.61
N ASN A 156 -1.61 -20.96 -15.83
CA ASN A 156 -0.56 -19.96 -15.65
C ASN A 156 0.65 -20.55 -14.93
N MET A 157 0.41 -21.38 -13.91
CA MET A 157 1.47 -22.11 -13.22
C MET A 157 2.23 -23.04 -14.17
N LEU A 158 1.54 -23.76 -15.05
CA LEU A 158 2.16 -24.59 -16.09
C LEU A 158 2.99 -23.75 -17.09
N LYS A 159 2.44 -22.65 -17.60
CA LYS A 159 3.06 -21.85 -18.67
C LYS A 159 4.19 -20.94 -18.18
N TYR A 160 4.08 -20.42 -16.96
CA TYR A 160 4.95 -19.34 -16.46
C TYR A 160 5.65 -19.68 -15.14
N GLY A 161 5.37 -20.83 -14.53
CA GLY A 161 5.94 -21.22 -13.23
C GLY A 161 5.44 -20.37 -12.05
N LYS A 162 4.34 -19.63 -12.24
CA LYS A 162 3.70 -18.80 -11.21
C LYS A 162 2.25 -18.52 -11.58
N ILE A 163 1.41 -18.27 -10.58
CA ILE A 163 0.05 -17.73 -10.81
C ILE A 163 0.10 -16.25 -11.21
N ASN A 164 -0.90 -15.81 -11.97
CA ASN A 164 -1.05 -14.42 -12.40
C ASN A 164 -1.98 -13.65 -11.44
N GLY A 165 -1.42 -13.08 -10.38
CA GLY A 165 -2.17 -12.43 -9.31
C GLY A 165 -2.84 -13.43 -8.36
N CYS A 166 -3.65 -12.92 -7.43
CA CYS A 166 -4.38 -13.73 -6.46
C CYS A 166 -5.88 -13.62 -6.73
N ASN A 167 -6.50 -14.68 -7.24
CA ASN A 167 -7.94 -14.74 -7.41
C ASN A 167 -8.58 -15.26 -6.12
N MET A 168 -9.15 -14.37 -5.31
CA MET A 168 -9.78 -14.72 -4.03
C MET A 168 -11.08 -15.54 -4.17
N ARG A 169 -11.56 -15.78 -5.40
CA ARG A 169 -12.68 -16.70 -5.69
C ARG A 169 -12.26 -18.16 -5.78
N ASP A 170 -10.98 -18.45 -5.60
CA ASP A 170 -10.45 -19.80 -5.62
C ASP A 170 -11.08 -20.69 -4.53
N SER A 171 -11.28 -21.97 -4.85
CA SER A 171 -11.84 -22.99 -3.94
C SER A 171 -11.07 -23.12 -2.62
N LEU A 172 -9.78 -22.76 -2.58
CA LEU A 172 -8.97 -22.70 -1.37
C LEU A 172 -9.57 -21.76 -0.31
N PHE A 173 -10.31 -20.75 -0.73
CA PHE A 173 -10.81 -19.68 0.12
C PHE A 173 -12.31 -19.77 0.42
N ARG A 174 -12.90 -20.95 0.23
CA ARG A 174 -14.32 -21.19 0.55
C ARG A 174 -14.65 -20.82 1.99
N GLY A 175 -15.70 -20.02 2.16
CA GLY A 175 -16.18 -19.59 3.48
C GLY A 175 -15.28 -18.54 4.16
N ILE A 176 -14.33 -17.97 3.42
CA ILE A 176 -13.45 -16.91 3.88
C ILE A 176 -13.95 -15.58 3.33
N THR A 177 -14.01 -14.57 4.21
CA THR A 177 -14.25 -13.18 3.83
C THR A 177 -12.95 -12.42 3.95
N PHE A 178 -12.56 -11.72 2.88
CA PHE A 178 -11.36 -10.91 2.83
C PHE A 178 -11.68 -9.45 3.10
N PRO A 179 -10.74 -8.70 3.73
CA PRO A 179 -10.85 -7.26 3.77
C PRO A 179 -10.90 -6.70 2.35
N ASN A 180 -11.63 -5.59 2.17
CA ASN A 180 -11.57 -4.87 0.91
C ASN A 180 -10.25 -4.07 0.81
N ALA A 181 -9.95 -3.55 -0.38
CA ALA A 181 -8.70 -2.82 -0.62
C ALA A 181 -8.50 -1.61 0.32
N ASN A 182 -9.57 -0.91 0.72
CA ASN A 182 -9.44 0.20 1.65
C ASN A 182 -9.07 -0.32 3.05
N GLU A 183 -9.66 -1.42 3.50
CA GLU A 183 -9.34 -2.03 4.80
C GLU A 183 -7.88 -2.50 4.87
N GLU A 184 -7.35 -3.09 3.79
CA GLU A 184 -5.93 -3.48 3.69
C GLU A 184 -5.01 -2.24 3.75
N ASP A 185 -5.38 -1.15 3.07
CA ASP A 185 -4.65 0.13 3.14
C ASP A 185 -4.65 0.71 4.57
N GLU A 186 -5.75 0.59 5.33
CA GLU A 186 -5.82 1.04 6.72
C GLU A 186 -4.95 0.19 7.67
N ASP A 187 -4.84 -1.11 7.39
CA ASP A 187 -4.02 -2.04 8.17
C ASP A 187 -2.53 -1.75 7.97
N GLN A 188 -2.12 -1.50 6.73
CA GLN A 188 -0.76 -1.05 6.40
C GLN A 188 -0.40 0.27 7.11
N LYS A 189 -1.30 1.25 7.17
CA LYS A 189 -1.03 2.53 7.86
C LYS A 189 -0.89 2.35 9.36
N THR A 190 -1.75 1.53 9.95
CA THR A 190 -1.69 1.21 11.38
C THR A 190 -0.37 0.51 11.71
N PHE A 191 0.05 -0.44 10.87
CA PHE A 191 1.36 -1.09 10.98
C PHE A 191 2.52 -0.09 10.86
N ASN A 192 2.53 0.75 9.82
CA ASN A 192 3.58 1.77 9.63
C ASN A 192 3.66 2.71 10.84
N ARG A 193 2.51 3.12 11.39
CA ARG A 193 2.45 3.96 12.60
C ARG A 193 3.14 3.31 13.80
N GLN A 194 2.99 2.00 13.99
CA GLN A 194 3.66 1.28 15.07
C GLN A 194 5.16 1.18 14.88
N VAL A 195 5.62 0.93 13.64
CA VAL A 195 7.04 0.92 13.34
C VAL A 195 7.64 2.30 13.61
N VAL A 196 7.03 3.36 13.08
CA VAL A 196 7.47 4.75 13.31
C VAL A 196 7.47 5.12 14.80
N ASN A 197 6.44 4.72 15.56
CA ASN A 197 6.44 4.93 17.02
C ASN A 197 7.63 4.24 17.70
N SER A 198 7.96 3.02 17.28
CA SER A 198 9.09 2.25 17.82
C SER A 198 10.43 2.87 17.41
N GLU A 199 10.56 3.33 16.17
CA GLU A 199 11.75 4.05 15.68
C GLU A 199 11.98 5.35 16.44
N MET A 200 10.91 6.13 16.69
CA MET A 200 10.99 7.36 17.48
C MET A 200 11.37 7.09 18.94
N ASP A 201 10.80 6.05 19.55
CA ASP A 201 11.13 5.64 20.91
C ASP A 201 12.60 5.20 21.03
N ASN A 202 13.09 4.40 20.09
CA ASN A 202 14.50 4.01 20.02
C ASN A 202 15.42 5.22 19.79
N LEU A 203 15.08 6.09 18.83
CA LEU A 203 15.83 7.31 18.54
C LEU A 203 15.97 8.21 19.78
N PHE A 204 14.89 8.41 20.54
CA PHE A 204 14.93 9.18 21.78
C PHE A 204 15.76 8.49 22.87
N LYS A 205 15.56 7.19 23.09
CA LYS A 205 16.31 6.41 24.09
C LYS A 205 17.81 6.41 23.84
N GLU A 206 18.23 6.16 22.61
CA GLU A 206 19.65 6.11 22.24
C GLU A 206 20.35 7.47 22.40
N ASN A 207 19.58 8.56 22.36
CA ASN A 207 20.08 9.94 22.52
C ASN A 207 19.78 10.53 23.90
N GLY A 208 19.33 9.72 24.87
CA GLY A 208 19.08 10.16 26.25
C GLY A 208 17.98 11.21 26.38
N ILE A 209 17.00 11.20 25.46
CA ILE A 209 15.80 12.04 25.54
C ILE A 209 14.70 11.22 26.22
N GLU A 210 14.31 11.64 27.42
CA GLU A 210 13.17 11.08 28.13
C GLU A 210 11.98 12.02 27.99
N VAL A 211 10.84 11.49 27.54
CA VAL A 211 9.56 12.21 27.48
C VAL A 211 8.74 11.79 28.70
N PRO A 212 8.48 12.69 29.66
CA PRO A 212 7.69 12.33 30.84
C PRO A 212 6.29 11.81 30.45
N GLU A 213 5.76 10.89 31.24
CA GLU A 213 4.42 10.35 31.05
C GLU A 213 3.38 11.48 31.11
N GLY A 214 2.43 11.48 30.17
CA GLY A 214 1.42 12.53 30.07
C GLY A 214 1.90 13.86 29.47
N THR A 215 3.18 14.02 29.14
CA THR A 215 3.67 15.16 28.36
C THR A 215 3.04 15.15 26.97
N LYS A 216 2.45 16.28 26.58
CA LYS A 216 1.85 16.49 25.26
C LYS A 216 2.78 17.31 24.40
N LEU A 217 3.27 16.69 23.33
CA LEU A 217 4.07 17.34 22.30
C LEU A 217 3.22 17.49 21.04
N SER A 218 3.47 18.56 20.30
CA SER A 218 2.99 18.73 18.92
C SER A 218 4.19 19.03 18.04
N PHE A 219 4.40 18.19 17.03
CA PHE A 219 5.39 18.41 16.00
C PHE A 219 4.72 19.11 14.82
N SER A 220 5.35 20.16 14.28
CA SER A 220 4.90 20.87 13.08
C SER A 220 6.06 20.98 12.10
N ILE A 221 5.84 20.55 10.86
CA ILE A 221 6.89 20.35 9.87
C ILE A 221 6.62 21.20 8.63
N ASP A 222 7.60 22.02 8.26
CA ASP A 222 7.55 22.88 7.07
C ASP A 222 7.58 22.04 5.78
N PRO A 223 6.68 22.30 4.81
CA PRO A 223 6.55 21.49 3.60
C PRO A 223 7.73 21.56 2.62
N TYR A 224 8.62 22.54 2.77
CA TYR A 224 9.67 22.85 1.80
C TYR A 224 11.04 22.44 2.30
N SER A 225 11.38 22.87 3.51
CA SER A 225 12.64 22.54 4.20
C SER A 225 12.58 21.24 4.99
N TYR A 226 11.38 20.74 5.28
CA TYR A 226 11.14 19.66 6.25
C TYR A 226 11.65 19.97 7.66
N ASN A 227 11.92 21.23 7.99
CA ASN A 227 12.27 21.60 9.35
C ASN A 227 11.06 21.36 10.27
N LEU A 228 11.28 20.54 11.28
CA LEU A 228 10.37 20.21 12.35
C LEU A 228 10.57 21.18 13.51
N THR A 229 9.46 21.68 14.03
CA THR A 229 9.38 22.46 15.26
C THR A 229 8.56 21.69 16.30
N VAL A 230 8.99 21.78 17.55
CA VAL A 230 8.35 21.11 18.69
C VAL A 230 7.62 22.16 19.52
N ASN A 231 6.32 21.96 19.71
CA ASN A 231 5.50 22.70 20.65
C ASN A 231 5.24 21.81 21.88
N CYS A 232 5.67 22.26 23.06
CA CYS A 232 5.51 21.53 24.32
C CYS A 232 5.29 22.47 25.49
N THR A 233 4.80 21.94 26.61
CA THR A 233 4.65 22.67 27.89
C THR A 233 5.87 22.55 28.81
N GLU A 234 6.87 21.74 28.43
CA GLU A 234 8.09 21.41 29.20
C GLU A 234 9.21 22.48 29.08
N GLU A 235 10.29 22.30 29.85
CA GLU A 235 11.48 23.14 29.83
C GLU A 235 12.12 23.26 28.43
N LYS A 236 12.58 24.48 28.11
CA LYS A 236 13.18 24.86 26.82
C LYS A 236 14.31 23.93 26.33
N GLY A 237 15.08 23.32 27.24
CA GLY A 237 16.22 22.47 26.89
C GLY A 237 15.85 21.10 26.29
N VAL A 238 14.71 20.51 26.66
CA VAL A 238 14.25 19.23 26.09
C VAL A 238 13.74 19.45 24.66
N LYS A 239 13.04 20.56 24.45
CA LYS A 239 12.56 20.99 23.14
C LYS A 239 13.70 21.10 22.11
N GLU A 240 14.76 21.85 22.44
CA GLU A 240 15.87 22.11 21.51
C GLU A 240 16.60 20.82 21.11
N LYS A 241 16.80 19.89 22.06
CA LYS A 241 17.38 18.57 21.78
C LYS A 241 16.51 17.73 20.85
N MET A 242 15.19 17.74 21.04
CA MET A 242 14.26 17.04 20.16
C MET A 242 14.27 17.63 18.75
N GLU A 243 14.24 18.95 18.63
CA GLU A 243 14.32 19.63 17.32
C GLU A 243 15.64 19.32 16.61
N GLU A 244 16.79 19.38 17.32
CA GLU A 244 18.10 19.02 16.75
C GLU A 244 18.12 17.56 16.27
N LEU A 245 17.64 16.64 17.10
CA LEU A 245 17.66 15.21 16.78
C LEU A 245 16.72 14.85 15.63
N LEU A 246 15.48 15.34 15.65
CA LEU A 246 14.49 15.02 14.62
C LEU A 246 14.76 15.73 13.29
N ASN A 247 15.46 16.88 13.30
CA ASN A 247 15.93 17.53 12.06
C ASN A 247 17.27 16.99 11.56
N SER A 248 17.88 16.03 12.27
CA SER A 248 19.09 15.36 11.79
C SER A 248 18.75 14.29 10.75
N GLY A 249 19.56 14.22 9.70
CA GLY A 249 19.33 13.29 8.59
C GLY A 249 18.00 13.54 7.89
N ASP A 250 17.27 12.46 7.57
CA ASP A 250 15.97 12.53 6.89
C ASP A 250 14.78 12.33 7.85
N ASN A 251 14.99 12.34 9.18
CA ASN A 251 13.98 11.96 10.17
C ASN A 251 12.69 12.80 10.07
N SER A 252 12.81 14.13 10.03
CA SER A 252 11.67 15.04 9.91
C SER A 252 10.96 14.92 8.55
N ARG A 253 11.72 14.68 7.47
CA ARG A 253 11.18 14.42 6.12
C ARG A 253 10.39 13.11 6.08
N GLU A 254 10.92 12.04 6.66
CA GLU A 254 10.22 10.77 6.74
C GLU A 254 8.99 10.86 7.64
N LEU A 255 9.05 11.61 8.75
CA LEU A 255 7.87 11.88 9.55
C LEU A 255 6.80 12.69 8.77
N TYR A 256 7.21 13.68 7.97
CA TYR A 256 6.31 14.41 7.07
C TYR A 256 5.62 13.46 6.07
N ASN A 257 6.39 12.60 5.41
CA ASN A 257 5.89 11.61 4.46
C ASN A 257 4.94 10.61 5.12
N HIS A 258 5.22 10.22 6.36
CA HIS A 258 4.35 9.36 7.15
C HIS A 258 2.99 10.01 7.45
N ILE A 259 2.99 11.28 7.88
CA ILE A 259 1.76 12.05 8.12
C ILE A 259 0.97 12.21 6.80
N LEU A 260 1.65 12.57 5.71
CA LEU A 260 1.02 12.78 4.40
C LEU A 260 0.39 11.48 3.86
N SER A 261 1.08 10.35 3.95
CA SER A 261 0.57 9.07 3.47
C SER A 261 -0.63 8.57 4.30
N SER A 262 -0.58 8.77 5.61
CA SER A 262 -1.64 8.39 6.54
C SER A 262 -2.92 9.25 6.39
N SER A 263 -2.78 10.46 5.86
CA SER A 263 -3.85 11.46 5.75
C SER A 263 -4.52 11.58 4.40
N ARG A 264 -3.91 11.01 3.34
CA ARG A 264 -4.30 11.26 1.95
C ARG A 264 -4.99 10.10 1.26
N TYR A 265 -4.59 8.87 1.56
CA TYR A 265 -5.07 7.66 0.89
C TYR A 265 -6.09 6.92 1.76
N GLY A 266 -6.84 5.98 1.19
CA GLY A 266 -7.83 5.18 1.92
C GLY A 266 -9.03 5.99 2.42
N ILE A 267 -9.51 5.69 3.63
CA ILE A 267 -10.71 6.32 4.22
C ILE A 267 -10.40 7.57 5.05
N ALA A 268 -9.13 7.82 5.35
CA ALA A 268 -8.71 8.99 6.10
C ALA A 268 -8.97 10.29 5.32
N LYS A 269 -9.49 11.28 6.03
CA LYS A 269 -9.73 12.63 5.55
C LYS A 269 -9.11 13.60 6.53
N SER A 270 -8.05 14.26 6.10
CA SER A 270 -7.39 15.32 6.85
C SER A 270 -7.86 16.69 6.38
N THR A 271 -7.98 17.61 7.34
CA THR A 271 -8.24 19.03 7.12
C THR A 271 -7.00 19.88 7.36
N GLN A 272 -5.82 19.26 7.52
CA GLN A 272 -4.55 19.99 7.68
C GLN A 272 -4.15 20.76 6.42
N PHE A 273 -4.65 20.35 5.25
CA PHE A 273 -4.33 20.98 3.98
C PHE A 273 -5.52 20.99 3.03
N THR A 274 -5.50 21.93 2.08
CA THR A 274 -6.48 22.01 0.99
C THR A 274 -5.92 21.36 -0.28
N GLN A 275 -6.79 21.15 -1.26
CA GLN A 275 -6.36 20.68 -2.58
C GLN A 275 -5.36 21.66 -3.23
N ASP A 276 -5.56 22.96 -3.04
CA ASP A 276 -4.67 24.00 -3.56
C ASP A 276 -3.33 24.02 -2.83
N GLY A 277 -3.33 23.85 -1.50
CA GLY A 277 -2.11 23.71 -0.71
C GLY A 277 -1.30 22.48 -1.13
N PHE A 278 -1.98 21.37 -1.41
CA PHE A 278 -1.33 20.18 -1.97
C PHE A 278 -0.73 20.44 -3.36
N ARG A 279 -1.45 21.15 -4.24
CA ARG A 279 -0.94 21.52 -5.58
C ARG A 279 0.27 22.45 -5.51
N LYS A 280 0.26 23.40 -4.58
CA LYS A 280 1.39 24.29 -4.28
C LYS A 280 2.62 23.51 -3.81
N TYR A 281 2.43 22.55 -2.89
CA TYR A 281 3.48 21.62 -2.45
C TYR A 281 4.03 20.81 -3.63
N ASP A 282 3.17 20.21 -4.45
CA ASP A 282 3.59 19.35 -5.55
C ASP A 282 4.37 20.14 -6.62
N LEU A 283 3.92 21.37 -6.94
CA LEU A 283 4.62 22.26 -7.88
C LEU A 283 6.02 22.65 -7.37
N TYR A 284 6.14 22.98 -6.07
CA TYR A 284 7.44 23.30 -5.47
C TYR A 284 8.44 22.16 -5.70
N HIS A 285 8.06 20.95 -5.30
CA HIS A 285 8.94 19.80 -5.35
C HIS A 285 9.18 19.33 -6.80
N GLU A 286 8.22 19.42 -7.71
CA GLU A 286 8.46 19.15 -9.13
C GLU A 286 9.46 20.12 -9.76
N ALA A 287 9.33 21.43 -9.47
CA ALA A 287 10.29 22.42 -9.96
C ALA A 287 11.69 22.12 -9.41
N LEU A 288 11.80 21.89 -8.10
CA LEU A 288 13.08 21.62 -7.44
C LEU A 288 13.72 20.31 -7.91
N ASP A 289 12.98 19.21 -7.99
CA ASP A 289 13.48 17.88 -8.38
C ASP A 289 14.02 17.86 -9.81
N VAL A 290 13.35 18.56 -10.75
CA VAL A 290 13.70 18.51 -12.17
C VAL A 290 14.69 19.60 -12.57
N THR A 291 14.55 20.81 -12.01
CA THR A 291 15.35 21.97 -12.42
C THR A 291 16.41 22.38 -11.42
N GLY A 292 16.29 21.96 -10.16
CA GLY A 292 17.11 22.45 -9.05
C GLY A 292 16.75 23.86 -8.58
N ILE A 293 15.63 24.42 -9.05
CA ILE A 293 15.23 25.80 -8.78
C ILE A 293 14.12 25.83 -7.73
N ASP A 294 14.31 26.66 -6.71
CA ASP A 294 13.23 27.03 -5.79
C ASP A 294 12.30 28.03 -6.48
N ILE A 295 11.08 27.60 -6.84
CA ILE A 295 10.11 28.45 -7.53
C ILE A 295 9.76 29.73 -6.76
N ARG A 296 9.93 29.74 -5.43
CA ARG A 296 9.64 30.91 -4.58
C ARG A 296 10.67 32.03 -4.75
N SER A 297 11.84 31.72 -5.30
CA SER A 297 12.86 32.72 -5.63
C SER A 297 12.63 33.38 -6.99
N LEU A 298 11.60 32.98 -7.74
CA LEU A 298 11.31 33.47 -9.09
C LEU A 298 10.33 34.64 -9.05
N THR A 299 10.41 35.49 -10.08
CA THR A 299 9.46 36.59 -10.29
C THR A 299 8.23 36.08 -11.06
N GLU A 300 7.06 36.22 -10.47
CA GLU A 300 5.78 35.96 -11.13
C GLU A 300 5.43 37.12 -12.08
N LYS A 301 5.08 36.81 -13.33
CA LYS A 301 4.51 37.75 -14.31
C LYS A 301 3.86 37.00 -15.46
N ASP A 302 2.86 37.60 -16.10
CA ASP A 302 2.26 37.12 -17.34
C ASP A 302 1.83 35.62 -17.31
N GLY A 303 1.32 35.14 -16.18
CA GLY A 303 0.84 33.75 -16.07
C GLY A 303 1.93 32.71 -15.81
N SER A 304 3.17 33.12 -15.49
CA SER A 304 4.30 32.21 -15.23
C SER A 304 5.31 32.80 -14.23
N TYR A 305 6.39 32.04 -13.99
CA TYR A 305 7.51 32.42 -13.12
C TYR A 305 8.82 32.47 -13.90
N TYR A 306 9.62 33.49 -13.61
CA TYR A 306 10.84 33.81 -14.34
C TYR A 306 12.03 33.96 -13.38
N THR A 307 13.16 33.45 -13.82
CA THR A 307 14.47 33.70 -13.22
C THR A 307 14.92 35.14 -13.44
N ASP A 308 15.92 35.59 -12.70
CA ASP A 308 16.48 36.95 -12.81
C ASP A 308 17.02 37.27 -14.22
N ASP A 309 17.49 36.27 -14.96
CA ASP A 309 17.94 36.41 -16.35
C ASP A 309 16.80 36.34 -17.39
N GLY A 310 15.55 36.25 -16.93
CA GLY A 310 14.35 36.31 -17.75
C GLY A 310 13.90 34.98 -18.36
N LYS A 311 14.48 33.83 -17.97
CA LYS A 311 14.01 32.52 -18.45
C LYS A 311 12.77 32.05 -17.70
N ASN A 312 11.80 31.53 -18.45
CA ASN A 312 10.56 30.96 -17.93
C ASN A 312 10.81 29.56 -17.33
N ILE A 313 10.28 29.30 -16.14
CA ILE A 313 10.47 28.02 -15.44
C ILE A 313 9.91 26.81 -16.20
N THR A 314 8.82 26.98 -16.96
CA THR A 314 8.24 25.90 -17.77
C THR A 314 9.19 25.46 -18.88
N ASP A 315 9.86 26.41 -19.54
CA ASP A 315 10.83 26.12 -20.59
C ASP A 315 12.06 25.40 -20.02
N ILE A 316 12.54 25.84 -18.85
CA ILE A 316 13.64 25.20 -18.13
C ILE A 316 13.26 23.76 -17.74
N PHE A 317 12.05 23.58 -17.19
CA PHE A 317 11.54 22.27 -16.77
C PHE A 317 11.49 21.30 -17.95
N ASN A 318 10.88 21.69 -19.07
CA ASN A 318 10.75 20.84 -20.25
C ASN A 318 12.12 20.45 -20.82
N SER A 319 13.04 21.42 -20.91
CA SER A 319 14.41 21.16 -21.37
C SER A 319 15.14 20.16 -20.47
N LYS A 320 15.03 20.31 -19.14
CA LYS A 320 15.65 19.38 -18.18
C LYS A 320 15.01 18.01 -18.20
N LEU A 321 13.69 17.93 -18.34
CA LEU A 321 12.98 16.68 -18.46
C LEU A 321 13.42 15.89 -19.69
N GLU A 322 13.61 16.57 -20.83
CA GLU A 322 14.12 15.96 -22.06
C GLU A 322 15.57 15.46 -21.90
N GLU A 323 16.44 16.24 -21.25
CA GLU A 323 17.81 15.81 -20.90
C GLU A 323 17.79 14.54 -20.03
N MET A 324 16.95 14.50 -18.99
CA MET A 324 16.80 13.34 -18.12
C MET A 324 16.23 12.13 -18.88
N ALA A 325 15.27 12.33 -19.78
CA ALA A 325 14.68 11.26 -20.59
C ALA A 325 15.68 10.59 -21.54
N LYS A 326 16.73 11.31 -21.94
CA LYS A 326 17.86 10.78 -22.73
C LYS A 326 18.91 10.09 -21.87
N SER A 327 18.86 10.28 -20.54
CA SER A 327 19.77 9.64 -19.60
C SER A 327 19.34 8.20 -19.27
N GLY A 328 20.27 7.39 -18.74
CA GLY A 328 19.94 6.06 -18.19
C GLY A 328 19.12 6.09 -16.89
N LYS A 329 18.70 7.28 -16.41
CA LYS A 329 17.91 7.50 -15.19
C LYS A 329 16.82 8.54 -15.45
N PRO A 330 15.82 8.23 -16.27
CA PRO A 330 14.77 9.20 -16.61
C PRO A 330 13.90 9.51 -15.38
N TYR A 331 13.48 10.77 -15.25
CA TYR A 331 12.54 11.21 -14.20
C TYR A 331 11.17 10.53 -14.36
N VAL A 332 10.69 10.46 -15.61
CA VAL A 332 9.51 9.69 -16.01
C VAL A 332 9.83 8.85 -17.24
N PRO A 333 9.21 7.68 -17.45
CA PRO A 333 9.37 6.93 -18.70
C PRO A 333 9.04 7.81 -19.91
N LYS A 334 9.80 7.66 -21.00
CA LYS A 334 9.75 8.55 -22.17
C LYS A 334 8.34 8.78 -22.72
N GLN A 335 7.48 7.76 -22.70
CA GLN A 335 6.09 7.87 -23.17
C GLN A 335 5.20 8.79 -22.32
N TYR A 336 5.66 9.23 -21.15
CA TYR A 336 4.92 10.09 -20.22
C TYR A 336 5.48 11.51 -20.10
N THR A 337 6.55 11.86 -20.82
CA THR A 337 7.15 13.21 -20.71
C THR A 337 6.16 14.30 -21.08
N GLY A 338 5.45 14.18 -22.21
CA GLY A 338 4.48 15.19 -22.64
C GLY A 338 3.36 15.45 -21.61
N VAL A 339 2.85 14.39 -20.97
CA VAL A 339 1.83 14.55 -19.90
C VAL A 339 2.42 15.25 -18.67
N CYS A 340 3.69 15.00 -18.36
CA CYS A 340 4.40 15.68 -17.28
C CYS A 340 4.57 17.18 -17.58
N GLU A 341 4.99 17.53 -18.79
CA GLU A 341 5.15 18.92 -19.26
C GLU A 341 3.81 19.68 -19.19
N GLU A 342 2.73 19.10 -19.73
CA GLU A 342 1.38 19.68 -19.69
C GLU A 342 0.89 19.88 -18.25
N THR A 343 1.14 18.90 -17.38
CA THR A 343 0.74 18.98 -15.96
C THR A 343 1.49 20.10 -15.25
N PHE A 344 2.81 20.18 -15.43
CA PHE A 344 3.64 21.21 -14.82
C PHE A 344 3.22 22.61 -15.28
N ALA A 345 3.06 22.81 -16.59
CA ALA A 345 2.60 24.08 -17.16
C ALA A 345 1.21 24.48 -16.62
N SER A 346 0.29 23.54 -16.47
CA SER A 346 -1.03 23.79 -15.88
C SER A 346 -0.92 24.23 -14.41
N MET A 347 -0.04 23.62 -13.62
CA MET A 347 0.16 24.01 -12.22
C MET A 347 0.79 25.39 -12.10
N ILE A 348 1.73 25.74 -12.99
CA ILE A 348 2.32 27.07 -13.08
C ILE A 348 1.25 28.14 -13.32
N GLN A 349 0.40 27.95 -14.33
CA GLN A 349 -0.68 28.89 -14.64
C GLN A 349 -1.68 29.01 -13.49
N GLU A 350 -2.06 27.88 -12.87
CA GLU A 350 -2.96 27.87 -11.73
C GLU A 350 -2.38 28.64 -10.53
N MET A 351 -1.10 28.42 -10.20
CA MET A 351 -0.44 29.08 -9.07
C MET A 351 -0.16 30.57 -9.33
N SER A 352 0.19 30.95 -10.56
CA SER A 352 0.31 32.36 -10.95
C SER A 352 -1.05 33.07 -10.83
N TYR A 353 -2.13 32.46 -11.35
CA TYR A 353 -3.48 33.05 -11.27
C TYR A 353 -4.00 33.19 -9.83
N LYS A 354 -3.83 32.16 -9.00
CA LYS A 354 -4.29 32.19 -7.60
C LYS A 354 -3.38 33.05 -6.71
N GLY A 355 -2.12 33.21 -7.10
CA GLY A 355 -1.07 33.86 -6.33
C GLY A 355 -0.50 32.94 -5.26
N TRP A 356 0.81 32.66 -5.34
CA TRP A 356 1.51 31.73 -4.45
C TRP A 356 1.23 32.00 -2.96
N ASN A 357 1.32 33.27 -2.53
CA ASN A 357 1.17 33.68 -1.14
C ASN A 357 -0.30 33.71 -0.65
N ASN A 358 -1.27 33.58 -1.55
CA ASN A 358 -2.70 33.51 -1.19
C ASN A 358 -3.14 32.10 -0.81
N ILE A 359 -2.34 31.09 -1.13
CA ILE A 359 -2.60 29.68 -0.82
C ILE A 359 -1.80 29.31 0.43
N PRO A 360 -2.45 28.83 1.51
CA PRO A 360 -1.74 28.36 2.69
C PRO A 360 -0.75 27.23 2.38
N ASP A 361 0.39 27.27 3.08
CA ASP A 361 1.41 26.22 2.98
C ASP A 361 0.93 24.91 3.63
N MET A 362 1.40 23.78 3.10
CA MET A 362 1.06 22.44 3.59
C MET A 362 1.90 22.05 4.82
N THR A 363 1.90 22.89 5.85
CA THR A 363 2.52 22.55 7.14
C THR A 363 1.73 21.41 7.77
N LEU A 364 2.39 20.26 7.93
CA LEU A 364 1.78 19.09 8.55
C LEU A 364 2.18 19.01 10.02
N SER A 365 1.25 18.61 10.86
CA SER A 365 1.44 18.45 12.28
C SER A 365 0.97 17.08 12.75
N ILE A 366 1.55 16.66 13.87
CA ILE A 366 1.16 15.46 14.59
C ILE A 366 1.47 15.59 16.07
N ASN A 367 0.59 15.05 16.91
CA ASN A 367 0.82 15.05 18.35
C ASN A 367 1.64 13.83 18.76
N TYR A 368 2.32 13.91 19.89
CA TYR A 368 3.02 12.80 20.52
C TYR A 368 2.84 12.84 22.03
N SER A 369 2.45 11.70 22.59
CA SER A 369 2.36 11.47 24.03
C SER A 369 2.37 9.96 24.30
N ASP A 370 2.89 9.54 25.44
CA ASP A 370 2.93 8.14 25.87
C ASP A 370 3.51 7.20 24.79
N ASN A 371 4.62 7.63 24.19
CA ASN A 371 5.35 6.96 23.11
C ASN A 371 4.53 6.68 21.84
N LYS A 372 3.49 7.47 21.60
CA LYS A 372 2.58 7.30 20.46
C LYS A 372 2.34 8.60 19.74
N LEU A 373 2.56 8.57 18.43
CA LEU A 373 2.09 9.59 17.52
C LEU A 373 0.57 9.53 17.37
N GLN A 374 -0.07 10.69 17.38
CA GLN A 374 -1.52 10.86 17.32
C GLN A 374 -1.89 11.83 16.20
N ASP A 375 -2.63 11.33 15.22
CA ASP A 375 -3.09 12.13 14.09
C ASP A 375 -3.96 13.30 14.55
N VAL A 376 -3.72 14.49 13.98
CA VAL A 376 -4.49 15.71 14.25
C VAL A 376 -5.24 16.14 13.00
N CYS A 377 -6.39 16.78 13.21
CA CYS A 377 -7.24 17.29 12.13
C CYS A 377 -7.59 16.19 11.10
N GLN A 378 -7.78 14.96 11.58
CA GLN A 378 -8.07 13.78 10.76
C GLN A 378 -9.22 12.99 11.39
N ASN A 379 -10.07 12.40 10.54
CA ASN A 379 -11.21 11.58 10.98
C ASN A 379 -10.84 10.18 11.49
N THR A 380 -9.58 9.77 11.34
CA THR A 380 -9.04 8.47 11.75
C THR A 380 -7.73 8.72 12.47
N ASN A 381 -7.54 8.08 13.62
CA ASN A 381 -6.32 8.18 14.42
C ASN A 381 -5.69 6.79 14.53
N TYR A 382 -4.46 6.64 14.07
CA TYR A 382 -3.76 5.34 14.04
C TYR A 382 -2.89 5.10 15.27
N SER A 383 -2.98 5.95 16.30
CA SER A 383 -2.17 5.84 17.53
C SER A 383 -2.37 4.53 18.31
N GLU A 384 -3.49 3.84 18.10
CA GLU A 384 -3.77 2.56 18.75
C GLU A 384 -3.18 1.36 17.99
N SER A 385 -2.94 0.28 18.75
CA SER A 385 -2.22 -0.89 18.28
C SER A 385 -2.92 -1.61 17.11
N TYR A 386 -2.14 -2.03 16.10
CA TYR A 386 -2.49 -3.13 15.22
C TYR A 386 -2.70 -4.39 16.08
N ASN A 387 -3.95 -4.65 16.41
CA ASN A 387 -4.36 -5.89 17.05
C ASN A 387 -5.64 -6.38 16.39
N LYS A 388 -5.64 -6.34 15.06
CA LYS A 388 -6.72 -6.90 14.27
C LYS A 388 -6.56 -8.42 14.26
N ASP A 389 -7.36 -9.08 15.09
CA ASP A 389 -7.74 -10.49 14.92
C ASP A 389 -8.53 -10.73 13.61
N THR A 390 -8.65 -9.72 12.77
CA THR A 390 -9.53 -9.65 11.61
C THR A 390 -9.03 -10.43 10.42
N ILE A 391 -7.86 -11.08 10.48
CA ILE A 391 -7.31 -11.70 9.27
C ILE A 391 -8.33 -12.66 8.66
N TYR A 392 -9.17 -13.37 9.43
CA TYR A 392 -10.39 -13.99 8.88
C TYR A 392 -11.52 -14.12 9.90
N LYS A 393 -12.73 -13.69 9.52
CA LYS A 393 -13.94 -14.30 10.09
C LYS A 393 -14.14 -15.64 9.40
N TYR A 394 -13.48 -16.70 9.91
CA TYR A 394 -13.95 -18.06 9.62
C TYR A 394 -15.43 -18.09 9.98
N GLY A 395 -16.30 -18.41 9.03
CA GLY A 395 -17.67 -18.76 9.38
C GLY A 395 -17.62 -19.82 10.48
N LYS A 396 -18.02 -19.47 11.70
CA LYS A 396 -18.35 -20.45 12.74
C LYS A 396 -19.40 -21.35 12.11
N ASN A 397 -18.99 -22.50 11.53
CA ASN A 397 -19.79 -23.70 11.23
C ASN A 397 -19.21 -24.58 10.09
N SER A 398 -17.90 -24.82 10.05
CA SER A 398 -17.38 -26.01 9.37
C SER A 398 -16.06 -26.39 10.00
N PHE A 399 -15.95 -27.64 10.44
CA PHE A 399 -14.81 -28.22 11.15
C PHE A 399 -14.71 -27.88 12.65
N ASN A 400 -15.82 -28.05 13.38
CA ASN A 400 -15.71 -28.67 14.69
C ASN A 400 -16.89 -29.60 14.90
N THR A 401 -16.54 -30.88 15.11
CA THR A 401 -17.36 -31.97 15.65
C THR A 401 -18.63 -32.33 14.89
N LEU A 402 -18.71 -33.58 14.42
CA LEU A 402 -19.68 -34.57 14.92
C LEU A 402 -19.21 -35.98 14.47
N PRO A 403 -19.51 -37.02 15.25
CA PRO A 403 -18.58 -38.10 15.58
C PRO A 403 -18.77 -39.32 14.69
N TYR A 404 -17.80 -40.24 14.79
CA TYR A 404 -17.99 -41.66 14.48
C TYR A 404 -19.37 -42.13 14.96
N LEU A 405 -20.18 -42.60 14.01
CA LEU A 405 -20.97 -43.83 14.07
C LEU A 405 -21.32 -44.26 12.64
#